data_AF-A0A8J7R1V9-F1
#
_entry.id   AF-A0A8J7R1V9-F1
#
_cell.length_a   1.000
_cell.length_b   1.000
_cell.length_c   1.000
_cell.angle_alpha   90.00
_cell.angle_beta   90.00
_cell.angle_gamma   90.00
#
_symmetry.space_group_name_H-M   'P 1'
#
loop_
_entity.id
_entity.type
_entity.pdbx_description
1 polymer ?
#
loop_
_entity_poly.entity_id
_entity_poly.type
_entity_poly.pdbx_seq_one_letter_code
_entity_poly.pdbx_strand_id
1 'polypeptide(L)'
;MDGASNLAELPLINTGQTGMAGEHFVTGELLRRGWLAAMINGNSPLLDILASKGDRTIQIQVKTRSEGAKGDTSLPQAKFSSRIFYIVVDFVGRGADYYVIPGGMLDRFYYRSPCGIRGRIPYNRLDSFKDRWDFLEADVHETANG
;
A
#
# COMPACT_ATOMS: atom_id res chain seq x y z
N MET A 1 34.65 -30.84 -3.85
CA MET A 1 35.13 -29.49 -3.46
C MET A 1 33.89 -28.62 -3.48
N ASP A 2 33.24 -28.55 -2.33
CA ASP A 2 31.88 -28.05 -2.21
C ASP A 2 31.95 -26.53 -2.03
N GLY A 3 31.66 -25.82 -3.12
CA GLY A 3 31.44 -24.38 -3.12
C GLY A 3 30.03 -24.05 -2.63
N ALA A 4 29.70 -24.44 -1.39
CA ALA A 4 28.52 -23.90 -0.73
C ALA A 4 28.87 -22.49 -0.27
N SER A 5 28.54 -21.50 -1.13
CA SER A 5 28.59 -20.09 -0.78
C SER A 5 27.79 -19.90 0.51
N ASN A 6 28.49 -19.50 1.56
CA ASN A 6 27.94 -19.01 2.81
C ASN A 6 27.13 -17.74 2.49
N LEU A 7 25.86 -17.92 2.10
CA LEU A 7 24.88 -16.85 2.09
C LEU A 7 24.65 -16.51 3.56
N ALA A 8 25.51 -15.63 4.07
CA ALA A 8 25.35 -15.02 5.38
C ALA A 8 23.89 -14.59 5.53
N GLU A 9 23.25 -15.02 6.62
CA GLU A 9 21.89 -14.61 6.98
C GLU A 9 21.77 -13.11 6.76
N LEU A 10 20.99 -12.72 5.73
CA LEU A 10 20.77 -11.32 5.45
C LEU A 10 20.12 -10.72 6.69
N PRO A 11 20.60 -9.55 7.17
CA PRO A 11 20.09 -8.95 8.38
C PRO A 11 18.57 -8.77 8.27
N LEU A 12 17.85 -9.15 9.34
CA LEU A 12 16.41 -8.97 9.43
C LEU A 12 16.08 -7.49 9.13
N ILE A 13 15.39 -7.25 8.01
CA ILE A 13 15.04 -5.90 7.58
C ILE A 13 14.17 -5.25 8.68
N ASN A 14 14.63 -4.13 9.24
CA ASN A 14 13.84 -3.40 10.22
C ASN A 14 12.57 -2.84 9.53
N THR A 15 11.44 -2.82 10.23
CA THR A 15 10.11 -2.45 9.73
C THR A 15 10.09 -1.10 8.99
N GLY A 16 10.91 -0.14 9.41
CA GLY A 16 11.06 1.14 8.71
C GLY A 16 11.63 1.01 7.30
N GLN A 17 12.66 0.16 7.11
CA GLN A 17 13.25 -0.09 5.79
C GLN A 17 12.26 -0.82 4.88
N THR A 18 11.48 -1.77 5.42
CA THR A 18 10.41 -2.44 4.66
C THR A 18 9.34 -1.43 4.22
N GLY A 19 8.95 -0.50 5.07
CA GLY A 19 8.02 0.58 4.72
C GLY A 19 8.53 1.43 3.56
N MET A 20 9.75 1.96 3.69
CA MET A 20 10.39 2.76 2.63
C MET A 20 10.53 1.97 1.33
N ALA A 21 10.90 0.68 1.39
CA ALA A 21 10.99 -0.16 0.21
C ALA A 21 9.64 -0.25 -0.52
N GLY A 22 8.53 -0.42 0.21
CA GLY A 22 7.19 -0.37 -0.37
C GLY A 22 6.90 0.94 -1.08
N GLU A 23 7.21 2.07 -0.46
CA GLU A 23 7.00 3.40 -1.05
C GLU A 23 7.77 3.57 -2.37
N HIS A 24 9.04 3.12 -2.40
CA HIS A 24 9.86 3.16 -3.61
C HIS A 24 9.32 2.23 -4.70
N PHE A 25 8.91 1.00 -4.35
CA PHE A 25 8.32 0.04 -5.29
C PHE A 25 7.03 0.56 -5.92
N VAL A 26 6.15 1.15 -5.13
CA VAL A 26 4.90 1.75 -5.62
C VAL A 26 5.20 2.97 -6.50
N THR A 27 6.13 3.83 -6.09
CA THR A 27 6.54 5.01 -6.88
C THR A 27 7.11 4.58 -8.23
N GLY A 28 7.99 3.57 -8.26
CA GLY A 28 8.54 3.02 -9.49
C GLY A 28 7.46 2.43 -10.41
N GLU A 29 6.49 1.69 -9.86
CA GLU A 29 5.36 1.15 -10.63
C GLU A 29 4.48 2.24 -11.23
N LEU A 30 4.19 3.31 -10.47
CA LEU A 30 3.43 4.46 -10.95
C LEU A 30 4.16 5.17 -12.10
N LEU A 31 5.46 5.43 -11.94
CA LEU A 31 6.31 6.03 -12.98
C LEU A 31 6.32 5.16 -14.24
N ARG A 32 6.48 3.83 -14.09
CA ARG A 32 6.44 2.87 -15.21
C ARG A 32 5.10 2.88 -15.95
N ARG A 33 4.01 3.23 -15.25
CA ARG A 33 2.64 3.33 -15.80
C ARG A 33 2.29 4.73 -16.33
N GLY A 34 3.26 5.63 -16.37
CA GLY A 34 3.10 6.98 -16.93
C GLY A 34 2.49 8.00 -15.97
N TRP A 35 2.46 7.72 -14.67
CA TRP A 35 2.15 8.72 -13.66
C TRP A 35 3.39 9.53 -13.30
N LEU A 36 3.25 10.83 -13.07
CA LEU A 36 4.23 11.63 -12.36
C LEU A 36 4.03 11.38 -10.86
N ALA A 37 4.93 10.66 -10.21
CA ALA A 37 4.80 10.29 -8.80
C ALA A 37 5.97 10.82 -7.96
N ALA A 38 5.66 11.33 -6.77
CA ALA A 38 6.64 11.83 -5.81
C ALA A 38 6.30 11.33 -4.39
N MET A 39 7.33 10.84 -3.70
CA MET A 39 7.24 10.49 -2.27
C MET A 39 7.27 11.77 -1.43
N ILE A 40 6.45 11.82 -0.37
CA ILE A 40 6.37 12.97 0.53
C ILE A 40 7.30 12.74 1.72
N ASN A 41 8.33 13.58 1.83
CA ASN A 41 9.25 13.56 2.95
C ASN A 41 8.64 14.24 4.20
N GLY A 42 8.97 13.73 5.39
CA GLY A 42 8.72 14.44 6.67
C GLY A 42 7.69 13.82 7.62
N ASN A 43 7.45 12.50 7.57
CA ASN A 43 6.46 11.83 8.44
C ASN A 43 5.05 12.45 8.30
N SER A 44 4.64 12.81 7.07
CA SER A 44 3.25 13.21 6.81
C SER A 44 2.32 12.10 7.35
N PRO A 45 1.44 12.38 8.33
CA PRO A 45 0.72 11.33 9.02
C PRO A 45 -0.18 10.49 8.10
N LEU A 46 -0.55 11.02 6.94
CA LEU A 46 -1.67 10.54 6.14
C LEU A 46 -1.32 10.16 4.69
N LEU A 47 -0.13 10.53 4.21
CA LEU A 47 0.18 10.48 2.78
C LEU A 47 1.65 10.16 2.55
N ASP A 48 1.92 9.07 1.83
CA ASP A 48 3.28 8.66 1.51
C ASP A 48 3.66 9.10 0.08
N ILE A 49 2.72 9.04 -0.87
CA ILE A 49 2.94 9.36 -2.29
C ILE A 49 1.85 10.28 -2.82
N LEU A 50 2.25 11.32 -3.55
CA LEU A 50 1.39 12.11 -4.42
C LEU A 50 1.69 11.74 -5.88
N ALA A 51 0.66 11.45 -6.67
CA ALA A 51 0.83 11.10 -8.08
C ALA A 51 -0.17 11.84 -8.97
N SER A 52 0.25 12.23 -10.18
CA SER A 52 -0.60 12.87 -11.18
C SER A 52 -0.42 12.28 -12.57
N LYS A 53 -1.49 12.34 -13.37
CA LYS A 53 -1.52 11.91 -14.77
C LYS A 53 -2.62 12.67 -15.49
N GLY A 54 -2.24 13.53 -16.44
CA GLY A 54 -3.16 14.53 -17.01
C GLY A 54 -3.71 15.45 -15.92
N ASP A 55 -5.02 15.68 -15.92
CA ASP A 55 -5.71 16.54 -14.93
C ASP A 55 -5.99 15.83 -13.60
N ARG A 56 -5.66 14.54 -13.50
CA ARG A 56 -5.92 13.74 -12.31
C ARG A 56 -4.74 13.79 -11.36
N THR A 57 -5.03 14.06 -10.09
CA THR A 57 -4.07 13.95 -8.98
C THR A 57 -4.64 13.06 -7.90
N ILE A 58 -3.86 12.08 -7.45
CA ILE A 58 -4.25 11.10 -6.44
C ILE A 58 -3.27 11.10 -5.27
N GLN A 59 -3.82 10.78 -4.11
CA GLN A 59 -3.11 10.63 -2.85
C GLN A 59 -3.05 9.15 -2.49
N ILE A 60 -1.87 8.65 -2.10
CA ILE A 60 -1.64 7.23 -1.84
C ILE A 60 -0.95 7.04 -0.49
N GLN A 61 -1.54 6.20 0.36
CA GLN A 61 -0.88 5.61 1.53
C GLN A 61 -0.40 4.21 1.16
N VAL A 62 0.88 3.93 1.40
CA VAL A 62 1.50 2.64 1.21
C VAL A 62 1.51 1.86 2.52
N LYS A 63 1.33 0.55 2.39
CA LYS A 63 1.43 -0.41 3.47
C LYS A 63 2.22 -1.60 2.98
N THR A 64 3.03 -2.18 3.85
CA THR A 64 3.88 -3.31 3.47
C THR A 64 3.61 -4.53 4.33
N ARG A 65 3.78 -5.69 3.72
CA ARG A 65 3.79 -7.00 4.36
C ARG A 65 5.10 -7.70 4.01
N SER A 66 5.72 -8.27 5.02
CA SER A 66 7.00 -9.00 4.89
C SER A 66 6.88 -10.38 5.52
N GLU A 67 7.83 -11.25 5.19
CA GLU A 67 7.91 -12.61 5.72
C GLU A 67 7.94 -12.57 7.27
N GLY A 68 7.02 -13.31 7.91
CA GLY A 68 6.81 -13.27 9.36
C GLY A 68 5.66 -12.37 9.85
N ALA A 69 5.18 -11.41 9.03
CA ALA A 69 3.97 -10.66 9.33
C ALA A 69 2.72 -11.52 9.07
N LYS A 70 2.26 -12.23 10.11
CA LYS A 70 1.02 -13.00 10.07
C LYS A 70 -0.18 -12.07 10.31
N GLY A 71 -0.89 -11.69 9.25
CA GLY A 71 -2.23 -11.09 9.36
C GLY A 71 -2.37 -9.66 8.80
N ASP A 72 -3.41 -8.98 9.27
CA ASP A 72 -3.84 -7.67 8.79
C ASP A 72 -2.76 -6.59 8.91
N THR A 73 -2.79 -5.63 7.99
CA THR A 73 -1.84 -4.51 8.03
C THR A 73 -2.35 -3.39 8.93
N SER A 74 -1.50 -2.90 9.84
CA SER A 74 -1.86 -1.80 10.75
C SER A 74 -2.07 -0.48 10.02
N LEU A 75 -3.23 0.13 10.25
CA LEU A 75 -3.60 1.46 9.81
C LEU A 75 -4.40 2.12 10.94
N PRO A 76 -3.79 2.98 11.78
CA PRO A 76 -4.50 3.70 12.82
C PRO A 76 -5.73 4.42 12.28
N GLN A 77 -6.83 4.49 13.05
CA GLN A 77 -8.08 5.07 12.56
C GLN A 77 -7.94 6.56 12.22
N ALA A 78 -7.09 7.28 12.94
CA ALA A 78 -6.76 8.67 12.65
C ALA A 78 -6.05 8.88 11.29
N LYS A 79 -5.51 7.81 10.69
CA LYS A 79 -4.86 7.82 9.37
C LYS A 79 -5.76 7.23 8.27
N PHE A 80 -6.96 6.77 8.62
CA PHE A 80 -7.91 6.27 7.64
C PHE A 80 -8.63 7.44 6.95
N SER A 81 -8.73 7.39 5.62
CA SER A 81 -9.47 8.33 4.79
C SER A 81 -10.08 7.59 3.62
N SER A 82 -11.39 7.78 3.39
CA SER A 82 -12.07 7.21 2.22
C SER A 82 -11.73 7.91 0.90
N ARG A 83 -10.98 9.02 0.95
CA ARG A 83 -10.69 9.90 -0.18
C ARG A 83 -9.35 9.63 -0.86
N ILE A 84 -8.53 8.75 -0.29
CA ILE A 84 -7.20 8.41 -0.81
C ILE A 84 -7.16 6.96 -1.25
N PHE A 85 -6.12 6.58 -1.97
CA PHE A 85 -5.83 5.19 -2.29
C PHE A 85 -4.91 4.57 -1.23
N TYR A 86 -5.11 3.27 -1.02
CA TYR A 86 -4.21 2.44 -0.24
C TYR A 86 -3.58 1.42 -1.18
N ILE A 87 -2.25 1.32 -1.16
CA ILE A 87 -1.54 0.26 -1.88
C ILE A 87 -0.80 -0.59 -0.86
N VAL A 88 -1.21 -1.86 -0.76
CA VAL A 88 -0.49 -2.86 0.04
C VAL A 88 0.52 -3.55 -0.87
N VAL A 89 1.79 -3.54 -0.46
CA VAL A 89 2.88 -4.25 -1.11
C VAL A 89 3.21 -5.49 -0.27
N ASP A 90 3.07 -6.67 -0.87
CA ASP A 90 3.39 -7.94 -0.22
C ASP A 90 4.69 -8.52 -0.77
N PHE A 91 5.69 -8.64 0.10
CA PHE A 91 7.03 -9.14 -0.21
C PHE A 91 7.24 -10.62 0.17
N VAL A 92 6.18 -11.37 0.51
CA VAL A 92 6.31 -12.79 0.90
C VAL A 92 6.65 -13.71 -0.28
N GLY A 93 6.31 -13.31 -1.52
CA GLY A 93 6.58 -14.08 -2.73
C GLY A 93 7.96 -13.85 -3.35
N ARG A 94 8.18 -14.40 -4.55
CA ARG A 94 9.36 -14.08 -5.40
C ARG A 94 9.14 -12.75 -6.13
N GLY A 95 9.02 -11.67 -5.37
CA GLY A 95 8.72 -10.33 -5.89
C GLY A 95 7.70 -9.59 -5.04
N ALA A 96 7.31 -8.40 -5.52
CA ALA A 96 6.29 -7.58 -4.90
C ALA A 96 4.93 -7.84 -5.56
N ASP A 97 3.96 -8.30 -4.77
CA ASP A 97 2.55 -8.28 -5.15
C ASP A 97 1.92 -6.94 -4.70
N TYR A 98 1.05 -6.37 -5.53
CA TYR A 98 0.41 -5.09 -5.27
C TYR A 98 -1.10 -5.25 -5.14
N TYR A 99 -1.66 -4.70 -4.06
CA TYR A 99 -3.10 -4.62 -3.86
C TYR A 99 -3.52 -3.17 -3.85
N VAL A 100 -4.23 -2.74 -4.89
CA VAL A 100 -4.62 -1.33 -5.11
C VAL A 100 -6.05 -1.13 -4.66
N ILE A 101 -6.28 -0.30 -3.65
CA ILE A 101 -7.56 -0.21 -2.95
C ILE A 101 -8.02 1.24 -2.88
N PRO A 102 -9.14 1.62 -3.53
CA PRO A 102 -9.78 2.90 -3.31
C PRO A 102 -10.25 3.03 -1.85
N GLY A 103 -10.01 4.16 -1.19
CA GLY A 103 -10.37 4.36 0.21
C GLY A 103 -11.86 4.15 0.50
N GLY A 104 -12.75 4.56 -0.41
CA GLY A 104 -14.19 4.31 -0.30
C GLY A 104 -14.57 2.83 -0.37
N MET A 105 -13.79 2.00 -1.06
CA MET A 105 -13.97 0.55 -1.04
C MET A 105 -13.38 -0.07 0.22
N LEU A 106 -12.21 0.41 0.67
CA LEU A 106 -11.58 -0.03 1.90
C LEU A 106 -12.49 0.18 3.12
N ASP A 107 -13.23 1.29 3.18
CA ASP A 107 -14.14 1.61 4.28
C ASP A 107 -15.12 0.48 4.60
N ARG A 108 -15.56 -0.27 3.58
CA ARG A 108 -16.54 -1.35 3.70
C ARG A 108 -16.03 -2.58 4.48
N PHE A 109 -14.71 -2.73 4.59
CA PHE A 109 -14.11 -3.88 5.27
C PHE A 109 -12.94 -3.50 6.19
N TYR A 110 -12.67 -2.21 6.35
CA TYR A 110 -11.68 -1.70 7.28
C TYR A 110 -12.05 -2.05 8.72
N TYR A 111 -11.12 -2.67 9.44
CA TYR A 111 -11.34 -2.99 10.85
C TYR A 111 -11.13 -1.74 11.71
N ARG A 112 -12.18 -1.36 12.46
CA ARG A 112 -12.15 -0.29 13.46
C ARG A 112 -12.18 -0.90 14.86
N SER A 113 -11.12 -0.67 15.65
CA SER A 113 -11.14 -1.05 17.06
C SER A 113 -12.18 -0.21 17.84
N PRO A 114 -12.90 -0.79 18.82
CA PRO A 114 -13.85 -0.05 19.64
C PRO A 114 -13.27 1.17 20.38
N CYS A 115 -11.98 1.14 20.75
CA CYS A 115 -11.32 2.27 21.42
C CYS A 115 -10.95 3.43 20.48
N GLY A 116 -11.28 3.37 19.19
CA GLY A 116 -11.05 4.45 18.23
C GLY A 116 -9.59 4.69 17.83
N ILE A 117 -8.62 3.98 18.42
CA ILE A 117 -7.19 4.21 18.17
C ILE A 117 -6.65 3.30 17.07
N ARG A 118 -6.88 1.99 17.20
CA ARG A 118 -6.29 0.99 16.32
C ARG A 118 -7.21 0.70 15.14
N GLY A 119 -6.62 0.44 13.99
CA GLY A 119 -7.35 -0.12 12.87
C GLY A 119 -6.44 -0.91 11.97
N ARG A 120 -7.05 -1.69 11.07
CA ARG A 120 -6.34 -2.67 10.27
C ARG A 120 -6.99 -2.84 8.90
N ILE A 121 -6.16 -3.15 7.91
CA ILE A 121 -6.57 -3.61 6.58
C ILE A 121 -6.55 -5.14 6.58
N PRO A 122 -7.71 -5.82 6.57
CA PRO A 122 -7.76 -7.29 6.62
C PRO A 122 -7.21 -7.93 5.36
N TYR A 123 -6.22 -8.81 5.51
CA TYR A 123 -5.53 -9.42 4.37
C TYR A 123 -6.45 -10.34 3.55
N ASN A 124 -7.31 -11.11 4.23
CA ASN A 124 -8.26 -12.04 3.60
C ASN A 124 -9.32 -11.34 2.71
N ARG A 125 -9.29 -10.02 2.60
CA ARG A 125 -10.17 -9.21 1.74
C ARG A 125 -9.42 -8.60 0.55
N LEU A 126 -8.12 -8.86 0.40
CA LEU A 126 -7.29 -8.18 -0.59
C LEU A 126 -7.27 -8.83 -1.96
N ASP A 127 -7.59 -10.11 -2.09
CA ASP A 127 -7.44 -10.85 -3.37
C ASP A 127 -8.14 -10.17 -4.55
N SER A 128 -9.32 -9.57 -4.35
CA SER A 128 -10.07 -8.85 -5.39
C SER A 128 -9.41 -7.53 -5.85
N PHE A 129 -8.40 -7.06 -5.13
CA PHE A 129 -7.65 -5.82 -5.38
C PHE A 129 -6.25 -6.07 -5.95
N LYS A 130 -5.86 -7.34 -6.10
CA LYS A 130 -4.55 -7.70 -6.64
C LYS A 130 -4.39 -7.18 -8.06
N ASP A 131 -3.31 -6.43 -8.29
CA ASP A 131 -2.94 -5.81 -9.57
C ASP A 131 -4.02 -4.92 -10.20
N ARG A 132 -4.99 -4.41 -9.41
CA ARG A 132 -6.08 -3.53 -9.85
C ARG A 132 -5.66 -2.07 -10.02
N TRP A 133 -4.58 -1.86 -10.76
CA TRP A 133 -4.07 -0.53 -11.11
C TRP A 133 -5.06 0.29 -11.94
N ASP A 134 -6.01 -0.37 -12.61
CA ASP A 134 -7.10 0.27 -13.33
C ASP A 134 -7.99 1.16 -12.43
N PHE A 135 -8.04 0.89 -11.12
CA PHE A 135 -8.73 1.77 -10.17
C PHE A 135 -8.11 3.16 -10.07
N LEU A 136 -6.83 3.32 -10.40
CA LEU A 136 -6.18 4.62 -10.42
C LEU A 136 -6.63 5.46 -11.63
N GLU A 137 -7.08 4.80 -12.70
CA GLU A 137 -7.45 5.42 -13.97
C GLU A 137 -8.97 5.66 -14.06
N ALA A 138 -9.79 4.83 -13.41
CA ALA A 138 -11.24 4.96 -13.41
C ALA A 138 -11.70 6.25 -12.70
N ASP A 139 -12.50 7.08 -13.36
CA ASP A 139 -13.12 8.27 -12.75
C ASP A 139 -13.99 7.85 -11.57
N VAL A 140 -13.68 8.35 -10.38
CA VAL A 140 -14.42 8.04 -9.14
C VAL A 140 -15.71 8.89 -9.07
N HIS A 141 -16.34 9.17 -10.22
CA HIS A 141 -17.49 10.07 -10.33
C HIS A 141 -18.87 9.39 -10.39
N GLU A 142 -18.97 8.07 -10.27
CA GLU A 142 -20.27 7.40 -10.23
C GLU A 142 -20.42 6.43 -9.05
N THR A 143 -20.69 6.98 -7.86
CA THR A 143 -21.59 6.34 -6.87
C THR A 143 -22.05 7.35 -5.83
N ALA A 144 -22.80 8.35 -6.30
CA ALA A 144 -23.67 9.18 -5.47
C ALA A 144 -24.97 9.43 -6.22
N ASN A 145 -25.66 8.36 -6.62
CA ASN A 145 -27.06 8.34 -7.03
C ASN A 145 -27.55 6.88 -6.93
N GLY A 146 -28.43 6.63 -5.97
CA GLY A 146 -29.00 5.33 -5.63
C GLY A 146 -29.51 5.32 -4.20
#